data_AF-I0HCN7-F1
#
_entry.id   AF-I0HCN7-F1
#
_cell.length_a   1.000
_cell.length_b   1.000
_cell.length_c   1.000
_cell.angle_alpha   90.00
_cell.angle_beta   90.00
_cell.angle_gamma   90.00
#
_symmetry.space_group_name_H-M   'P 1'
#
loop_
_entity.id
_entity.type
_entity.pdbx_description
1 polymer ?
#
loop_
_entity_poly.entity_id
_entity_poly.type
_entity_poly.pdbx_seq_one_letter_code
_entity_poly.pdbx_strand_id
1 'polypeptide(L)'
;MLDLMLVDGTGTATSLSQQMSVTRQAVAKHLVVLDRAGLVRSAPAGRERRYRVDDAQLARAVGQLTEVGAAWDARLRRIKQIAETIQRSE
;
A
#
# COMPACT_ATOMS: atom_id res chain seq x y z
N MET A 1 -0.15 8.31 4.78
CA MET A 1 0.09 9.19 3.60
C MET A 1 -0.82 8.84 2.44
N LEU A 2 -0.81 7.58 1.94
CA LEU A 2 -1.77 7.14 0.91
C LEU A 2 -3.22 7.32 1.39
N ASP A 3 -3.52 6.92 2.63
CA ASP A 3 -4.87 7.09 3.23
C ASP A 3 -5.32 8.55 3.25
N LEU A 4 -4.43 9.47 3.62
CA LEU A 4 -4.73 10.91 3.60
C LEU A 4 -5.06 11.39 2.19
N MET A 5 -4.33 10.92 1.17
CA MET A 5 -4.62 11.27 -0.22
C MET A 5 -5.88 10.57 -0.77
N LEU A 6 -6.27 9.43 -0.22
CA LEU A 6 -7.54 8.77 -0.55
C LEU A 6 -8.74 9.52 0.04
N VAL A 7 -8.59 10.09 1.24
CA VAL A 7 -9.64 10.90 1.89
C VAL A 7 -9.72 12.30 1.27
N ASP A 8 -8.57 12.99 1.13
CA ASP A 8 -8.51 14.39 0.66
C ASP A 8 -8.43 14.51 -0.88
N GLY A 9 -8.33 13.37 -1.58
CA GLY A 9 -8.22 13.26 -3.04
C GLY A 9 -6.87 13.67 -3.64
N THR A 10 -6.10 14.56 -3.00
CA THR A 10 -4.73 14.92 -3.40
C THR A 10 -3.89 15.41 -2.21
N GLY A 11 -2.57 15.44 -2.35
CA GLY A 11 -1.69 16.06 -1.35
C GLY A 11 -0.39 16.60 -1.92
N THR A 12 0.25 17.56 -1.23
CA THR A 12 1.63 17.96 -1.49
C THR A 12 2.53 17.48 -0.37
N ALA A 13 3.85 17.50 -0.57
CA ALA A 13 4.79 17.14 0.49
C ALA A 13 4.58 18.01 1.76
N THR A 14 4.22 19.29 1.57
CA THR A 14 3.93 20.21 2.68
C THR A 14 2.63 19.82 3.38
N SER A 15 1.51 19.70 2.64
CA SER A 15 0.22 19.40 3.25
C SER A 15 0.21 18.05 3.97
N LEU A 16 0.85 17.04 3.40
CA LEU A 16 0.94 15.70 4.00
C LEU A 16 1.84 15.70 5.22
N SER A 17 2.94 16.47 5.23
CA SER A 17 3.82 16.56 6.41
C SER A 17 3.17 17.27 7.60
N GLN A 18 2.22 18.19 7.35
CA GLN A 18 1.49 18.87 8.44
C GLN A 18 0.54 17.93 9.19
N GLN A 19 0.11 16.85 8.55
CA GLN A 19 -0.80 15.86 9.13
C GLN A 19 -0.08 14.61 9.67
N MET A 20 1.25 14.61 9.67
CA MET A 20 2.05 13.44 10.04
C MET A 20 3.21 13.83 10.96
N SER A 21 3.64 12.93 11.82
CA SER A 21 4.83 13.10 12.70
C SER A 21 6.15 12.84 11.97
N VAL A 22 6.26 13.26 10.70
CA VAL A 22 7.46 13.10 9.86
C VAL A 22 7.79 14.39 9.12
N THR A 23 9.07 14.60 8.82
CA THR A 23 9.50 15.81 8.13
C THR A 23 8.99 15.87 6.69
N ARG A 24 8.79 17.08 6.17
CA ARG A 24 8.48 17.32 4.76
C ARG A 24 9.46 16.62 3.81
N GLN A 25 10.74 16.56 4.16
CA GLN A 25 11.75 15.88 3.36
C GLN A 25 11.53 14.36 3.35
N ALA A 26 11.16 13.75 4.47
CA ALA A 26 10.82 12.33 4.53
C ALA A 26 9.58 12.02 3.67
N VAL A 27 8.53 12.85 3.78
CA VAL A 27 7.33 12.75 2.93
C VAL A 27 7.69 12.84 1.44
N ALA A 28 8.52 13.81 1.05
CA ALA A 28 8.95 13.96 -0.34
C ALA A 28 9.69 12.72 -0.86
N LYS A 29 10.56 12.10 -0.03
CA LYS A 29 11.25 10.85 -0.38
C LYS A 29 10.26 9.71 -0.62
N HIS A 30 9.27 9.54 0.26
CA HIS A 30 8.23 8.52 0.07
C HIS A 30 7.41 8.77 -1.20
N LEU A 31 7.02 10.02 -1.48
CA LEU A 31 6.26 10.36 -2.68
C LEU A 31 7.03 10.05 -3.97
N VAL A 32 8.36 10.26 -3.99
CA VAL A 32 9.20 9.85 -5.13
C VAL A 32 9.21 8.34 -5.33
N VAL A 33 9.29 7.56 -4.25
CA VAL A 33 9.26 6.09 -4.33
C VAL A 33 7.90 5.61 -4.83
N LEU A 34 6.80 6.18 -4.32
CA LEU A 34 5.45 5.80 -4.74
C LEU A 34 5.16 6.19 -6.21
N ASP A 35 5.64 7.35 -6.66
CA ASP A 35 5.51 7.81 -8.05
C ASP A 35 6.28 6.87 -8.99
N ARG A 36 7.50 6.46 -8.61
CA ARG A 36 8.28 5.44 -9.35
C ARG A 36 7.62 4.07 -9.36
N ALA A 37 6.95 3.68 -8.28
CA ALA A 37 6.18 2.45 -8.19
C ALA A 37 4.83 2.55 -8.93
N GLY A 38 4.47 3.71 -9.46
CA GLY A 38 3.20 3.97 -10.15
C GLY A 38 1.99 4.04 -9.22
N LEU A 39 2.17 4.01 -7.90
CA LEU A 39 1.07 4.03 -6.92
C LEU A 39 0.46 5.43 -6.75
N VAL A 40 1.21 6.47 -7.10
CA VAL A 40 0.71 7.84 -7.17
C VAL A 40 1.12 8.46 -8.50
N ARG A 41 0.39 9.48 -8.92
CA ARG A 41 0.76 10.36 -10.02
C ARG A 41 1.00 11.77 -9.51
N SER A 42 1.92 12.44 -10.17
CA SER A 42 2.45 13.72 -9.72
C SER A 42 2.31 14.78 -10.79
N ALA A 43 1.74 15.93 -10.42
CA ALA A 43 1.51 17.07 -11.30
C ALA A 43 2.13 18.36 -10.72
N PRO A 44 2.66 19.27 -11.54
CA PRO A 44 3.10 20.58 -11.08
C PRO A 44 1.95 21.36 -10.39
N ALA A 45 2.25 22.00 -9.27
CA ALA A 45 1.32 22.85 -8.52
C ALA A 45 2.08 24.07 -7.99
N GLY A 46 2.34 25.04 -8.87
CA GLY A 46 3.16 26.21 -8.56
C GLY A 46 4.60 25.80 -8.23
N ARG A 47 5.07 26.15 -7.02
CA ARG A 47 6.42 25.79 -6.52
C ARG A 47 6.49 24.38 -5.92
N GLU A 48 5.36 23.67 -5.85
CA GLU A 48 5.27 22.32 -5.32
C GLU A 48 4.82 21.31 -6.38
N ARG A 49 4.84 20.03 -6.02
CA ARG A 49 4.16 18.96 -6.78
C ARG A 49 2.97 18.47 -5.98
N ARG A 50 1.84 18.32 -6.66
CA ARG A 50 0.63 17.71 -6.12
C ARG A 50 0.58 16.24 -6.57
N TYR A 51 0.27 15.38 -5.62
CA TYR A 51 0.21 13.94 -5.80
C TYR A 51 -1.23 13.47 -5.63
N ARG A 52 -1.61 12.45 -6.39
CA ARG A 52 -2.89 11.72 -6.27
C ARG A 52 -2.61 10.23 -6.38
N VAL A 53 -3.36 9.41 -5.66
CA VAL A 53 -3.30 7.94 -5.81
C VAL A 53 -3.71 7.52 -7.22
N ASP A 54 -3.00 6.56 -7.80
CA ASP A 54 -3.47 5.86 -9.00
C ASP A 54 -4.33 4.67 -8.54
N ASP A 55 -5.64 4.86 -8.47
CA ASP A 55 -6.59 3.87 -7.93
C ASP A 55 -6.50 2.53 -8.66
N ALA A 56 -6.27 2.56 -9.98
CA ALA A 56 -6.15 1.35 -10.79
C ALA A 56 -4.88 0.58 -10.46
N GLN A 57 -3.74 1.26 -10.32
CA GLN A 57 -2.49 0.62 -9.91
C GLN A 57 -2.55 0.12 -8.46
N LEU A 58 -3.17 0.88 -7.57
CA LEU A 58 -3.35 0.46 -6.17
C LEU A 58 -4.24 -0.79 -6.09
N ALA A 59 -5.37 -0.82 -6.80
CA ALA A 59 -6.26 -1.98 -6.85
C ALA A 59 -5.54 -3.22 -7.41
N ARG A 60 -4.72 -3.07 -8.45
CA ARG A 60 -3.88 -4.15 -8.98
C ARG A 60 -2.91 -4.69 -7.92
N ALA A 61 -2.20 -3.80 -7.23
CA ALA A 61 -1.23 -4.20 -6.20
C ALA A 61 -1.92 -4.94 -5.05
N VAL A 62 -3.10 -4.46 -4.61
CA VAL A 62 -3.92 -5.13 -3.60
C VAL A 62 -4.34 -6.52 -4.08
N GLY A 63 -4.83 -6.66 -5.31
CA GLY A 63 -5.23 -7.95 -5.88
C GLY A 63 -4.09 -8.98 -5.87
N GLN A 64 -2.89 -8.58 -6.27
CA GLN A 64 -1.71 -9.45 -6.24
C GLN A 64 -1.37 -9.92 -4.82
N LEU A 65 -1.43 -9.03 -3.82
CA LEU A 65 -1.20 -9.41 -2.43
C LEU A 65 -2.29 -10.35 -1.90
N THR A 66 -3.55 -10.12 -2.29
CA THR A 66 -4.67 -11.00 -1.92
C THR A 66 -4.50 -12.41 -2.48
N GLU A 67 -4.05 -12.55 -3.74
CA GLU A 67 -3.79 -13.86 -4.35
C GLU A 67 -2.70 -14.64 -3.61
N VAL A 68 -1.60 -13.97 -3.24
CA VAL A 68 -0.53 -14.58 -2.45
C VAL A 68 -1.04 -15.01 -1.07
N GLY A 69 -1.81 -14.16 -0.40
CA GLY A 69 -2.44 -14.47 0.89
C GLY A 69 -3.34 -15.70 0.80
N ALA A 70 -4.21 -15.76 -0.21
CA ALA A 70 -5.10 -16.90 -0.41
C ALA A 70 -4.35 -18.22 -0.65
N ALA A 71 -3.22 -18.17 -1.37
CA ALA A 71 -2.36 -19.33 -1.58
C ALA A 71 -1.73 -19.81 -0.27
N TRP A 72 -1.27 -18.89 0.58
CA TRP A 72 -0.74 -19.23 1.91
C TRP A 72 -1.81 -19.81 2.82
N ASP A 73 -3.02 -19.23 2.84
CA ASP A 73 -4.15 -19.73 3.62
C ASP A 73 -4.56 -21.15 3.20
N ALA A 74 -4.58 -21.43 1.90
CA ALA A 74 -4.82 -22.77 1.39
C ALA A 74 -3.73 -23.76 1.84
N ARG A 75 -2.46 -23.34 1.78
CA ARG A 75 -1.33 -24.18 2.22
C ARG A 75 -1.39 -24.48 3.71
N LEU A 76 -1.66 -23.47 4.54
CA LEU A 76 -1.77 -23.62 5.99
C LEU A 76 -2.94 -24.52 6.38
N ARG A 77 -4.10 -24.38 5.73
CA ARG A 77 -5.25 -25.30 5.94
C ARG A 77 -4.88 -26.75 5.65
N ARG A 78 -4.13 -27.00 4.57
CA ARG A 78 -3.66 -28.36 4.24
C ARG A 78 -2.71 -28.92 5.31
N ILE A 79 -1.79 -28.10 5.83
CA ILE A 79 -0.87 -28.52 6.91
C ILE A 79 -1.67 -28.89 8.16
N LYS A 80 -2.63 -28.04 8.55
CA LYS A 80 -3.52 -28.28 9.69
C LYS A 80 -4.25 -29.62 9.57
N GLN A 81 -4.86 -29.88 8.41
CA GLN A 81 -5.59 -31.13 8.17
C GLN A 81 -4.71 -32.39 8.30
N ILE A 82 -3.47 -32.33 7.79
CA ILE A 82 -2.52 -33.44 7.90
C ILE A 82 -2.15 -33.68 9.36
N ALA A 83 -1.78 -32.63 10.09
CA ALA A 83 -1.40 -32.73 11.50
C ALA A 83 -2.54 -33.30 12.37
N GLU A 84 -3.76 -32.80 12.18
CA GLU A 84 -4.93 -33.31 12.91
C GLU A 84 -5.29 -34.75 12.54
N THR A 85 -4.98 -35.19 11.32
CA THR A 85 -5.21 -36.58 10.90
C THR A 85 -4.22 -37.52 11.56
N ILE A 86 -2.93 -37.15 11.60
CA ILE A 86 -1.89 -37.90 12.30
C ILE A 86 -2.25 -38.04 13.79
N GLN A 87 -2.67 -36.94 14.43
CA GLN A 87 -3.05 -36.93 15.85
C GLN A 87 -4.25 -37.84 16.18
N ARG A 88 -5.18 -38.04 15.24
CA ARG A 88 -6.35 -38.91 15.43
C ARG A 88 -6.05 -40.39 15.18
N SER A 89 -4.97 -40.69 14.46
CA SER A 89 -4.55 -42.06 14.16
C SER A 89 -3.59 -42.65 15.20
N GLU A 90 -3.13 -41.84 16.16
CA GLU A 90 -2.44 -42.26 17.39
C GLU A 90 -3.43 -42.46 18.54
#